data_AF-A0AAE1JAZ5-F1
#
_entry.id   AF-A0AAE1JAZ5-F1
#
_cell.length_a   1.000
_cell.length_b   1.000
_cell.length_c   1.000
_cell.angle_alpha   90.00
_cell.angle_beta   90.00
_cell.angle_gamma   90.00
#
_symmetry.space_group_name_H-M   'P 1'
#
loop_
_entity.id
_entity.type
_entity.pdbx_description
1 polymer ?
#
loop_
_entity_poly.entity_id
_entity_poly.type
_entity_poly.pdbx_seq_one_letter_code
_entity_poly.pdbx_strand_id
1 'polypeptide(L)'
;MEDNNNLLGGAGSSSSSINGEMMIKEQDRLLPIANVGRIMKQSLPQNAKISKEAKETMQECVSEFISFVTGEASDKCKKERRKTVNGDDICWALKTLGFDDYAEPLQRYLHRYRELEVDQRANNNSNHHQDTDH
;
A
#
# COMPACT_ATOMS: atom_id res chain seq x y z
N MET A 1 -29.11 56.68 -23.70
CA MET A 1 -28.58 57.85 -22.97
C MET A 1 -28.30 57.39 -21.55
N GLU A 2 -27.36 56.45 -21.34
CA GLU A 2 -25.89 56.51 -21.63
C GLU A 2 -25.21 57.54 -20.70
N ASP A 3 -24.08 57.27 -20.02
CA ASP A 3 -23.23 56.06 -19.95
C ASP A 3 -22.67 55.91 -18.50
N ASN A 4 -22.27 54.76 -17.93
CA ASN A 4 -21.69 53.48 -18.43
C ASN A 4 -20.15 53.51 -18.56
N ASN A 5 -19.53 52.31 -18.48
CA ASN A 5 -18.08 52.00 -18.50
C ASN A 5 -17.20 52.71 -17.44
N ASN A 6 -16.66 52.04 -16.42
CA ASN A 6 -15.70 50.91 -16.39
C ASN A 6 -14.22 51.32 -16.59
N LEU A 7 -13.39 51.20 -15.54
CA LEU A 7 -12.00 50.75 -15.70
C LEU A 7 -11.36 50.19 -14.39
N LEU A 8 -11.27 48.85 -14.35
CA LEU A 8 -10.15 47.99 -13.89
C LEU A 8 -9.36 48.16 -12.57
N GLY A 9 -9.10 47.00 -11.95
CA GLY A 9 -7.98 46.72 -11.03
C GLY A 9 -8.41 45.85 -9.84
N GLY A 10 -8.64 44.53 -9.99
CA GLY A 10 -7.61 43.49 -9.88
C GLY A 10 -7.48 43.00 -8.42
N ALA A 11 -7.37 41.71 -8.05
CA ALA A 11 -7.25 40.46 -8.81
C ALA A 11 -8.07 39.33 -8.13
N GLY A 12 -8.18 38.17 -8.78
CA GLY A 12 -9.20 37.16 -8.47
C GLY A 12 -9.05 36.41 -7.14
N SER A 13 -10.16 36.29 -6.41
CA SER A 13 -10.36 35.26 -5.39
C SER A 13 -10.76 33.94 -6.05
N SER A 14 -9.79 33.21 -6.58
CA SER A 14 -10.00 31.86 -7.11
C SER A 14 -10.35 30.89 -5.98
N SER A 15 -11.62 30.55 -5.89
CA SER A 15 -12.17 29.54 -4.99
C SER A 15 -11.50 28.17 -5.15
N SER A 16 -11.07 27.59 -4.02
CA SER A 16 -11.10 26.15 -3.70
C SER A 16 -10.93 25.15 -4.86
N SER A 17 -9.73 24.58 -5.02
CA SER A 17 -9.51 23.18 -5.46
C SER A 17 -8.03 22.76 -5.38
N ILE A 18 -7.59 22.31 -4.20
CA ILE A 18 -6.49 21.33 -4.08
C ILE A 18 -6.95 20.15 -3.22
N ASN A 19 -8.16 19.67 -3.48
CA ASN A 19 -8.61 18.33 -3.08
C ASN A 19 -8.73 17.48 -4.34
N GLY A 20 -7.59 17.27 -4.99
CA GLY A 20 -7.40 16.24 -6.01
C GLY A 20 -7.28 14.85 -5.39
N GLU A 21 -8.10 14.55 -4.37
CA GLU A 21 -8.41 13.15 -4.10
C GLU A 21 -9.12 12.64 -5.35
N MET A 22 -8.41 11.88 -6.17
CA MET A 22 -9.06 11.08 -7.19
C MET A 22 -10.15 10.28 -6.48
N MET A 23 -11.39 10.39 -6.96
CA MET A 23 -12.45 9.42 -6.69
C MET A 23 -12.10 8.10 -7.38
N ILE A 24 -11.02 7.48 -6.91
CA ILE A 24 -10.77 6.04 -6.98
C ILE A 24 -12.04 5.42 -6.44
N LYS A 25 -12.76 4.68 -7.29
CA LYS A 25 -14.06 4.13 -6.87
C LYS A 25 -13.79 3.23 -5.68
N GLU A 26 -14.72 3.20 -4.74
CA GLU A 26 -14.56 2.40 -3.53
C GLU A 26 -14.23 0.93 -3.86
N GLN A 27 -14.88 0.38 -4.90
CA GLN A 27 -14.58 -0.95 -5.45
C GLN A 27 -13.15 -1.14 -5.98
N ASP A 28 -12.49 -0.10 -6.48
CA ASP A 28 -11.09 -0.17 -6.94
C ASP A 28 -10.10 -0.32 -5.76
N ARG A 29 -10.54 0.01 -4.53
CA ARG A 29 -9.76 -0.14 -3.28
C ARG A 29 -9.96 -1.51 -2.62
N LEU A 30 -11.04 -2.23 -2.96
CA LEU A 30 -11.40 -3.50 -2.32
C LEU A 30 -10.69 -4.69 -2.98
N LEU A 31 -10.14 -5.59 -2.15
CA LEU A 31 -9.63 -6.87 -2.64
C LEU A 31 -10.76 -7.75 -3.22
N PRO A 32 -10.52 -8.62 -4.23
CA PRO A 32 -11.55 -9.48 -4.78
C PRO A 32 -12.23 -10.36 -3.72
N ILE A 33 -13.56 -10.24 -3.58
CA ILE A 33 -14.37 -10.93 -2.57
C ILE A 33 -14.16 -12.45 -2.53
N ALA A 34 -13.86 -13.07 -3.67
CA ALA A 34 -13.56 -14.49 -3.79
C ALA A 34 -12.23 -14.87 -3.09
N ASN A 35 -11.21 -14.00 -3.15
CA ASN A 35 -9.93 -14.22 -2.50
C ASN A 35 -10.05 -14.06 -0.98
N VAL A 36 -10.76 -13.02 -0.52
CA VAL A 36 -11.10 -12.82 0.91
C VAL A 36 -11.84 -14.05 1.45
N GLY A 37 -12.92 -14.46 0.78
CA GLY A 37 -13.70 -15.64 1.16
C GLY A 37 -12.91 -16.96 1.17
N ARG A 38 -11.92 -17.12 0.27
CA ARG A 38 -11.03 -18.29 0.24
C ARG A 38 -10.10 -18.32 1.46
N ILE A 39 -9.52 -17.18 1.83
CA ILE A 39 -8.62 -17.07 2.99
C ILE A 39 -9.39 -17.27 4.30
N MET A 40 -10.53 -16.58 4.48
CA MET A 40 -11.39 -16.79 5.66
C MET A 40 -11.77 -18.26 5.86
N LYS A 41 -11.97 -19.00 4.76
CA LYS A 41 -12.35 -20.41 4.77
C LYS A 41 -11.20 -21.36 5.18
N GLN A 42 -9.93 -20.95 5.07
CA GLN A 42 -8.78 -21.75 5.51
C GLN A 42 -8.72 -21.87 7.05
N SER A 43 -9.21 -20.86 7.77
CA SER A 43 -9.28 -20.84 9.24
C SER A 43 -10.51 -21.56 9.82
N LEU A 44 -11.30 -22.25 9.00
CA LEU A 44 -12.58 -22.86 9.38
C LEU A 44 -12.68 -24.34 8.98
N PRO A 45 -13.50 -25.16 9.69
CA PRO A 45 -13.79 -26.53 9.29
C PRO A 45 -14.31 -26.64 7.85
N GLN A 46 -14.02 -27.76 7.18
CA GLN A 46 -14.30 -27.97 5.75
C GLN A 46 -15.78 -27.76 5.38
N ASN A 47 -16.71 -28.12 6.25
CA ASN A 47 -18.17 -27.98 6.07
C ASN A 47 -18.75 -26.62 6.50
N ALA A 48 -18.00 -25.76 7.18
CA ALA A 48 -18.48 -24.45 7.65
C ALA A 48 -18.93 -23.54 6.48
N LYS A 49 -19.96 -22.72 6.69
CA LYS A 49 -20.42 -21.72 5.72
C LYS A 49 -20.07 -20.32 6.22
N ILE A 50 -19.71 -19.43 5.29
CA ILE A 50 -19.50 -18.00 5.54
C ILE A 50 -20.59 -17.26 4.78
N SER A 51 -21.32 -16.37 5.46
CA SER A 51 -22.39 -15.57 4.85
C SER A 51 -21.82 -14.59 3.81
N LYS A 52 -22.70 -13.86 3.10
CA LYS A 52 -22.25 -12.85 2.15
C LYS A 52 -21.70 -11.63 2.90
N GLU A 53 -22.46 -11.19 3.88
CA GLU A 53 -22.23 -10.03 4.74
C GLU A 53 -20.88 -10.15 5.47
N ALA A 54 -20.59 -11.33 6.06
CA ALA A 54 -19.32 -11.57 6.74
C ALA A 54 -18.09 -11.48 5.80
N LYS A 55 -18.24 -11.75 4.50
CA LYS A 55 -17.16 -11.56 3.52
C LYS A 55 -17.01 -10.10 3.13
N GLU A 56 -18.12 -9.38 2.99
CA GLU A 56 -18.14 -7.95 2.67
C GLU A 56 -17.52 -7.14 3.82
N THR A 57 -17.92 -7.38 5.07
CA THR A 57 -17.27 -6.77 6.25
C THR A 57 -15.77 -7.09 6.29
N MET A 58 -15.34 -8.33 6.05
CA MET A 58 -13.90 -8.65 6.01
C MET A 58 -13.17 -8.04 4.81
N GLN A 59 -13.84 -7.80 3.69
CA GLN A 59 -13.31 -7.12 2.51
C GLN A 59 -13.07 -5.63 2.79
N GLU A 60 -13.97 -4.98 3.53
CA GLU A 60 -13.81 -3.62 4.04
C GLU A 60 -12.66 -3.57 5.05
N CYS A 61 -12.70 -4.40 6.12
CA CYS A 61 -11.70 -4.42 7.18
C CYS A 61 -10.27 -4.70 6.67
N VAL A 62 -10.08 -5.58 5.69
CA VAL A 62 -8.72 -5.84 5.14
C VAL A 62 -8.20 -4.67 4.31
N SER A 63 -9.09 -3.93 3.64
CA SER A 63 -8.73 -2.75 2.85
C SER A 63 -8.38 -1.56 3.76
N GLU A 64 -9.11 -1.41 4.86
CA GLU A 64 -8.77 -0.49 5.95
C GLU A 64 -7.45 -0.88 6.63
N PHE A 65 -7.24 -2.16 6.96
CA PHE A 65 -5.99 -2.65 7.56
C PHE A 65 -4.76 -2.34 6.71
N ILE A 66 -4.84 -2.53 5.38
CA ILE A 66 -3.76 -2.13 4.46
C ILE A 66 -3.52 -0.62 4.57
N SER A 67 -4.57 0.18 4.55
CA SER A 67 -4.48 1.65 4.63
C SER A 67 -3.88 2.12 5.97
N PHE A 68 -4.24 1.46 7.07
CA PHE A 68 -3.79 1.74 8.43
C PHE A 68 -2.29 1.43 8.61
N VAL A 69 -1.87 0.20 8.28
CA VAL A 69 -0.46 -0.22 8.40
C VAL A 69 0.44 0.58 7.46
N THR A 70 -0.01 0.83 6.22
CA THR A 70 0.77 1.64 5.27
C THR A 70 0.80 3.12 5.65
N GLY A 71 -0.24 3.65 6.30
CA GLY A 71 -0.25 5.00 6.87
C GLY A 71 0.83 5.18 7.95
N GLU A 72 0.85 4.31 8.95
CA GLU A 72 1.84 4.36 10.05
C GLU A 72 3.28 4.20 9.52
N ALA A 73 3.51 3.26 8.59
CA ALA A 73 4.79 3.09 7.90
C ALA A 73 5.20 4.32 7.07
N SER A 74 4.24 4.94 6.37
CA SER A 74 4.45 6.17 5.60
C SER A 74 4.86 7.33 6.50
N ASP A 75 4.24 7.46 7.67
CA ASP A 75 4.55 8.52 8.61
C ASP A 75 5.92 8.35 9.28
N LYS A 76 6.35 7.12 9.58
CA LYS A 76 7.75 6.87 9.94
C LYS A 76 8.71 7.25 8.81
N CYS A 77 8.46 6.79 7.60
CA CYS A 77 9.30 7.10 6.43
C CYS A 77 9.46 8.62 6.24
N LYS A 78 8.37 9.39 6.35
CA LYS A 78 8.38 10.87 6.30
C LYS A 78 9.15 11.49 7.47
N LYS A 79 8.97 11.00 8.71
CA LYS A 79 9.70 11.47 9.91
C LYS A 79 11.22 11.29 9.73
N GLU A 80 11.64 10.21 9.08
CA GLU A 80 13.04 9.93 8.70
C GLU A 80 13.50 10.66 7.41
N ARG A 81 12.71 11.59 6.86
CA ARG A 81 12.99 12.36 5.64
C ARG A 81 13.16 11.50 4.37
N ARG A 82 12.67 10.26 4.36
CA ARG A 82 12.66 9.38 3.19
C ARG A 82 11.38 9.58 2.38
N LYS A 83 11.49 9.41 1.06
CA LYS A 83 10.35 9.50 0.10
C LYS A 83 9.77 8.13 -0.27
N THR A 84 10.46 7.05 0.08
CA THR A 84 10.12 5.67 -0.31
C THR A 84 10.00 4.82 0.95
N VAL A 85 8.79 4.32 1.19
CA VAL A 85 8.50 3.33 2.22
C VAL A 85 9.17 2.00 1.82
N ASN A 86 9.84 1.35 2.76
CA ASN A 86 10.51 0.06 2.52
C ASN A 86 9.95 -1.06 3.42
N GLY A 87 10.48 -2.27 3.28
CA GLY A 87 10.02 -3.42 4.09
C GLY A 87 10.27 -3.27 5.61
N ASP A 88 11.31 -2.52 6.02
CA ASP A 88 11.61 -2.30 7.43
C ASP A 88 10.61 -1.34 8.08
N ASP A 89 10.07 -0.39 7.31
CA ASP A 89 8.96 0.48 7.75
C ASP A 89 7.70 -0.32 8.05
N ILE A 90 7.36 -1.29 7.19
CA ILE A 90 6.20 -2.17 7.38
C ILE A 90 6.38 -3.06 8.60
N CYS A 91 7.56 -3.67 8.77
CA CYS A 91 7.87 -4.50 9.94
C CYS A 91 7.81 -3.68 11.24
N TRP A 92 8.31 -2.43 11.22
CA TRP A 92 8.20 -1.52 12.34
C TRP A 92 6.75 -1.11 12.62
N ALA A 93 5.97 -0.76 11.60
CA ALA A 93 4.58 -0.35 11.76
C ALA A 93 3.74 -1.46 12.39
N LEU A 94 3.87 -2.70 11.90
CA LEU A 94 3.19 -3.86 12.51
C LEU A 94 3.54 -4.01 14.00
N LYS A 95 4.81 -3.86 14.38
CA LYS A 95 5.24 -3.92 15.79
C LYS A 95 4.69 -2.76 16.62
N THR A 96 4.75 -1.53 16.13
CA THR A 96 4.19 -0.34 16.81
C THR A 96 2.68 -0.45 17.03
N LEU A 97 1.98 -1.09 16.10
CA LEU A 97 0.53 -1.32 16.14
C LEU A 97 0.11 -2.57 16.96
N GLY A 98 1.06 -3.28 17.59
CA GLY A 98 0.79 -4.45 18.44
C GLY A 98 0.58 -5.77 17.69
N PHE A 99 1.02 -5.87 16.43
CA PHE A 99 0.99 -7.10 15.62
C PHE A 99 2.35 -7.84 15.67
N ASP A 100 2.98 -7.92 16.84
CA ASP A 100 4.30 -8.54 17.06
C ASP A 100 4.41 -9.97 16.49
N ASP A 101 3.37 -10.79 16.69
CA ASP A 101 3.25 -12.17 16.16
C ASP A 101 3.37 -12.24 14.63
N TYR A 102 3.07 -11.15 13.91
CA TYR A 102 3.21 -11.03 12.46
C TYR A 102 4.51 -10.30 12.07
N ALA A 103 4.98 -9.35 12.88
CA ALA A 103 6.19 -8.59 12.63
C ALA A 103 7.45 -9.47 12.62
N GLU A 104 7.62 -10.39 13.59
CA GLU A 104 8.81 -11.23 13.66
C GLU A 104 8.93 -12.27 12.51
N PRO A 105 7.86 -12.98 12.09
CA PRO A 105 7.91 -13.78 10.86
C PRO A 105 8.20 -12.95 9.62
N LEU A 106 7.59 -11.75 9.49
CA LEU A 106 7.78 -10.90 8.32
C LEU A 106 9.20 -10.35 8.22
N GLN A 107 9.83 -9.98 9.34
CA GLN A 107 11.21 -9.52 9.36
C GLN A 107 12.19 -10.63 8.94
N ARG A 108 11.96 -11.88 9.39
CA ARG A 108 12.74 -13.05 8.94
C ARG A 108 12.54 -13.33 7.45
N TYR A 109 11.32 -13.21 6.94
CA TYR A 109 11.04 -13.33 5.51
C TYR A 109 11.76 -12.24 4.70
N LEU A 110 11.70 -10.98 5.15
CA LEU A 110 12.36 -9.84 4.49
C LEU A 110 13.89 -10.01 4.42
N HIS A 111 14.51 -10.52 5.48
CA HIS A 111 15.94 -10.87 5.47
C HIS A 111 16.25 -11.89 4.38
N ARG A 112 15.53 -13.01 4.37
CA ARG A 112 15.74 -14.09 3.39
C ARG A 112 15.45 -13.67 1.95
N TYR A 113 14.45 -12.81 1.76
CA TYR A 113 14.15 -12.24 0.44
C TYR A 113 15.33 -11.40 -0.08
N ARG A 114 15.96 -10.58 0.78
CA ARG A 114 17.14 -9.77 0.42
C ARG A 114 18.36 -10.63 0.09
N GLU A 115 18.61 -11.70 0.84
CA GLU A 115 19.68 -12.67 0.54
C GLU A 115 19.47 -13.28 -0.87
N LEU A 116 18.26 -13.78 -1.15
CA LEU A 116 17.94 -14.37 -2.45
C LEU A 116 18.00 -13.38 -3.63
N GLU A 117 17.70 -12.09 -3.42
CA GLU A 117 17.92 -11.07 -4.46
C GLU A 117 19.41 -10.82 -4.75
N VAL A 118 20.27 -10.89 -3.72
CA VAL A 118 21.73 -10.74 -3.88
C VAL A 118 22.31 -11.93 -4.65
N ASP A 119 21.95 -13.15 -4.27
CA ASP A 119 22.40 -14.37 -4.93
C ASP A 119 22.01 -14.39 -6.42
N GLN A 120 20.77 -14.02 -6.75
CA GLN A 120 20.31 -13.92 -8.14
C GLN A 120 21.10 -12.90 -8.97
N ARG A 121 21.44 -11.74 -8.39
CA ARG A 121 22.24 -10.71 -9.06
C ARG A 121 23.69 -11.18 -9.29
N ALA A 122 24.28 -11.88 -8.32
CA ALA A 122 25.61 -12.46 -8.46
C ALA A 122 25.65 -13.54 -9.56
N ASN A 123 24.64 -14.41 -9.61
CA ASN A 123 24.55 -15.48 -10.60
C ASN A 123 24.37 -14.92 -12.04
N ASN A 124 23.54 -13.88 -12.20
CA ASN A 124 23.34 -13.22 -13.50
C ASN A 124 24.61 -12.53 -14.03
N ASN A 125 25.40 -11.87 -13.16
CA ASN A 125 26.68 -11.29 -13.56
C ASN A 125 27.72 -12.34 -13.94
N SER A 126 27.66 -13.54 -13.36
CA SER A 126 28.60 -14.63 -13.64
C SER A 126 28.44 -15.19 -15.06
N ASN A 127 27.19 -15.27 -15.56
CA ASN A 127 26.92 -15.70 -16.94
C ASN A 127 27.43 -14.70 -17.98
N HIS A 128 27.39 -13.39 -17.69
CA HIS A 128 27.79 -12.35 -18.65
C HIS A 128 29.31 -12.23 -18.85
N HIS A 129 30.12 -12.96 -18.08
CA HIS A 129 31.58 -13.01 -18.21
C HIS A 129 32.09 -14.20 -19.05
N GLN A 130 31.20 -15.07 -19.54
CA GLN A 130 31.56 -16.21 -20.39
C GLN A 130 31.36 -15.91 -21.90
N ASP A 131 30.55 -14.90 -22.25
CA ASP A 131 30.23 -14.55 -23.64
C ASP A 131 31.22 -13.54 -24.28
N THR A 132 32.26 -13.09 -23.58
CA THR A 132 33.20 -12.05 -24.05
C THR A 132 34.60 -12.55 -24.41
N ASP A 133 34.86 -13.86 -24.34
CA ASP A 133 36.18 -14.48 -24.58
C ASP A 133 36.23 -15.27 -25.94
N HIS A 134 35.66 -14.71 -27.01
CA HIS A 134 35.79 -15.17 -28.40
C HIS A 134 36.01 -14.00 -29.38
#